data_AF-A0A7S3XL60-F1
#
_entry.id   AF-A0A7S3XL60-F1
#
_cell.length_a   1.000
_cell.length_b   1.000
_cell.length_c   1.000
_cell.angle_alpha   90.00
_cell.angle_beta   90.00
_cell.angle_gamma   90.00
#
_symmetry.space_group_name_H-M   'P 1'
#
loop_
_entity.id
_entity.type
_entity.pdbx_description
1 polymer ?
#
loop_
_entity_poly.entity_id
_entity_poly.type
_entity_poly.pdbx_seq_one_letter_code
_entity_poly.pdbx_strand_id
1 'polypeptide(L)'
;WYIIDQALVVFPYVFTALLFPLVATQGVFPPASVYASLLSPLGAIPRWISSTYLNSLWPQFPLGTFVANVLAVAFDGILMGAAPGNTFAGYCITGIGGSWSTVSSFVNDTFNLYRKHWEGEHIVAKNKFWVYWYPS
;
A
#
# COMPACT_ATOMS: atom_id res chain seq x y z
N TRP A 1 -2.71 -21.68 -18.86
CA TRP A 1 -2.01 -20.43 -18.56
C TRP A 1 -2.87 -19.52 -17.69
N TYR A 2 -4.00 -18.98 -18.16
CA TYR A 2 -4.91 -18.13 -17.35
C TYR A 2 -5.29 -18.69 -15.95
N ILE A 3 -5.66 -19.97 -15.85
CA ILE A 3 -6.03 -20.61 -14.57
C ILE A 3 -4.82 -20.77 -13.63
N ILE A 4 -3.63 -21.01 -14.21
CA ILE A 4 -2.39 -21.15 -13.44
C ILE A 4 -1.97 -19.79 -12.88
N ASP A 5 -2.12 -18.72 -13.65
CA ASP A 5 -1.84 -17.36 -13.19
C ASP A 5 -2.79 -16.93 -12.06
N GLN A 6 -4.08 -17.23 -12.20
CA GLN A 6 -5.06 -16.99 -11.12
C GLN A 6 -4.72 -17.81 -9.87
N ALA A 7 -4.33 -19.07 -10.03
CA ALA A 7 -3.94 -19.91 -8.91
C ALA A 7 -2.66 -19.43 -8.22
N LEU A 8 -1.63 -19.01 -8.97
CA LEU A 8 -0.38 -18.47 -8.41
C LEU A 8 -0.58 -17.15 -7.67
N VAL A 9 -1.56 -16.34 -8.09
CA VAL A 9 -1.93 -15.11 -7.39
C VAL A 9 -2.73 -15.43 -6.13
N VAL A 10 -3.75 -16.28 -6.21
CA VAL A 10 -4.68 -16.55 -5.10
C VAL A 10 -4.08 -17.47 -4.03
N PHE A 11 -3.24 -18.43 -4.43
CA PHE A 11 -2.61 -19.41 -3.54
C PHE A 11 -1.86 -18.77 -2.38
N PRO A 12 -0.90 -17.84 -2.56
CA PRO A 12 -0.19 -17.24 -1.44
C PRO A 12 -1.12 -16.47 -0.50
N TYR A 13 -2.21 -15.85 -0.98
CA TYR A 13 -3.18 -15.16 -0.12
C TYR A 13 -4.03 -16.13 0.69
N VAL A 14 -4.54 -17.19 0.08
CA VAL A 14 -5.32 -18.23 0.77
C VAL A 14 -4.42 -19.04 1.72
N PHE A 15 -3.21 -19.35 1.28
CA PHE A 15 -2.18 -20.03 2.06
C PHE A 15 -1.77 -19.21 3.29
N THR A 16 -1.47 -17.91 3.14
CA THR A 16 -1.18 -17.04 4.29
C THR A 16 -2.40 -16.78 5.17
N ALA A 17 -3.58 -16.56 4.61
CA ALA A 17 -4.80 -16.32 5.38
C ALA A 17 -5.26 -17.54 6.20
N LEU A 18 -4.97 -18.77 5.75
CA LEU A 18 -5.38 -20.01 6.44
C LEU A 18 -4.28 -20.62 7.31
N LEU A 19 -3.02 -20.64 6.86
CA LEU A 19 -1.92 -21.22 7.65
C LEU A 19 -1.41 -20.28 8.73
N PHE A 20 -1.44 -18.96 8.50
CA PHE A 20 -0.92 -18.03 9.51
C PHE A 20 -1.73 -18.10 10.81
N PRO A 21 -3.08 -18.08 10.82
CA PRO A 21 -3.85 -18.30 12.04
C PRO A 21 -3.56 -19.66 12.68
N LEU A 22 -3.42 -20.71 11.87
CA LEU A 22 -3.14 -22.07 12.37
C LEU A 22 -1.80 -22.14 13.10
N VAL A 23 -0.72 -21.62 12.49
CA VAL A 23 0.62 -21.60 13.11
C VAL A 23 0.69 -20.60 14.27
N ALA A 24 0.00 -19.45 14.14
CA ALA A 24 -0.08 -18.45 15.18
C ALA A 24 -0.74 -18.97 16.47
N THR A 25 -1.72 -19.89 16.35
CA THR A 25 -2.38 -20.52 17.50
C THR A 25 -1.55 -21.62 18.19
N GLN A 26 -0.41 -22.03 17.63
CA GLN A 26 0.47 -23.04 18.23
C GLN A 26 1.35 -22.50 19.38
N GLY A 27 1.18 -21.24 19.78
CA GLY A 27 1.95 -20.62 20.86
C GLY A 27 3.39 -20.23 20.50
N VAL A 28 3.75 -20.32 19.21
CA VAL A 28 5.09 -19.98 18.71
C VAL A 28 5.31 -18.47 18.64
N PHE A 29 4.24 -17.70 18.43
CA PHE A 29 4.31 -16.24 18.26
C PHE A 29 3.72 -15.49 19.46
N PRO A 30 4.23 -14.27 19.76
CA PRO A 30 3.60 -13.40 20.73
C PRO A 30 2.14 -13.12 20.36
N PRO A 31 1.21 -13.05 21.32
CA PRO A 31 -0.21 -12.76 21.04
C PRO A 31 -0.40 -11.51 20.19
N ALA A 32 0.43 -10.49 20.39
CA ALA A 32 0.40 -9.26 19.62
C ALA A 32 0.54 -9.47 18.11
N SER A 33 1.47 -10.34 17.69
CA SER A 33 1.69 -10.64 16.27
C SER A 33 0.52 -11.42 15.69
N VAL A 34 -0.05 -12.35 16.46
CA VAL A 34 -1.21 -13.15 16.05
C VAL A 34 -2.43 -12.25 15.79
N TYR A 35 -2.80 -11.42 16.76
CA TYR A 35 -3.94 -10.54 16.64
C TYR A 35 -3.73 -9.45 15.58
N ALA A 36 -2.52 -8.87 15.50
CA ALA A 36 -2.21 -7.90 14.46
C ALA A 36 -2.41 -8.50 13.07
N SER A 37 -1.88 -9.70 12.80
CA SER A 37 -2.04 -10.37 11.51
C SER A 37 -3.48 -10.74 11.18
N LEU A 38 -4.29 -11.11 12.17
CA LEU A 38 -5.73 -11.34 11.98
C LEU A 38 -6.49 -10.06 11.62
N LEU A 39 -6.04 -8.92 12.15
CA LEU A 39 -6.64 -7.61 11.91
C LEU A 39 -6.13 -6.94 10.62
N SER A 40 -4.95 -7.30 10.12
CA SER A 40 -4.34 -6.70 8.92
C SER A 40 -5.22 -6.69 7.65
N PRO A 41 -6.05 -7.71 7.35
CA PRO A 41 -6.95 -7.62 6.19
C PRO A 41 -7.89 -6.41 6.24
N LEU A 42 -8.32 -5.98 7.45
CA LEU A 42 -9.20 -4.84 7.64
C LEU A 42 -8.55 -3.50 7.26
N GLY A 43 -7.22 -3.38 7.35
CA GLY A 43 -6.48 -2.20 6.87
C GLY A 43 -6.07 -2.31 5.40
N ALA A 44 -5.74 -3.53 4.94
CA ALA A 44 -5.32 -3.74 3.55
C ALA A 44 -6.44 -3.48 2.53
N ILE A 45 -7.70 -3.84 2.86
CA ILE A 45 -8.87 -3.61 1.99
C ILE A 45 -9.10 -2.12 1.69
N PRO A 46 -9.27 -1.22 2.68
CA PRO A 46 -9.51 0.20 2.41
C PRO A 46 -8.34 0.85 1.67
N ARG A 47 -7.08 0.42 1.93
CA ARG A 47 -5.92 0.86 1.14
C ARG A 47 -6.04 0.43 -0.32
N TRP A 48 -6.39 -0.83 -0.58
CA TRP A 48 -6.54 -1.32 -1.94
C TRP A 48 -7.65 -0.56 -2.69
N ILE A 49 -8.78 -0.32 -2.03
CA ILE A 49 -9.88 0.48 -2.59
C ILE A 49 -9.40 1.91 -2.88
N SER A 50 -8.79 2.59 -1.91
CA SER A 50 -8.34 3.97 -2.10
C SER A 50 -7.32 4.09 -3.23
N SER A 51 -6.31 3.23 -3.26
CA SER A 51 -5.30 3.24 -4.32
C SER A 51 -5.89 2.90 -5.69
N THR A 52 -6.85 2.00 -5.79
CA THR A 52 -7.46 1.61 -7.09
C THR A 52 -8.34 2.72 -7.66
N TYR A 53 -9.20 3.31 -6.82
CA TYR A 53 -10.20 4.27 -7.29
C TYR A 53 -9.73 5.73 -7.26
N LEU A 54 -8.88 6.12 -6.32
CA LEU A 54 -8.50 7.54 -6.15
C LEU A 54 -7.20 7.91 -6.87
N ASN A 55 -6.25 6.97 -7.04
CA ASN A 55 -5.01 7.29 -7.77
C ASN A 55 -5.27 7.58 -9.27
N SER A 56 -6.34 7.02 -9.84
CA SER A 56 -6.73 7.28 -11.23
C SER A 56 -7.40 8.64 -11.43
N LEU A 57 -8.01 9.21 -10.38
CA LEU A 57 -8.68 10.52 -10.45
C LEU A 57 -7.70 11.67 -10.63
N TRP A 58 -6.49 11.54 -10.08
CA TRP A 58 -5.46 12.58 -10.19
C TRP A 58 -4.10 11.99 -10.58
N PRO A 59 -3.81 11.78 -11.87
CA PRO A 59 -2.58 11.10 -12.32
C PRO A 59 -1.26 11.77 -11.93
N GLN A 60 -1.30 13.06 -11.57
CA GLN A 60 -0.16 13.87 -11.13
C GLN A 60 0.14 13.69 -9.63
N PHE A 61 -0.79 13.13 -8.85
CA PHE A 61 -0.64 12.96 -7.41
C PHE A 61 -1.33 11.68 -6.94
N PRO A 62 -0.63 10.73 -6.28
CA PRO A 62 -1.20 9.46 -5.83
C PRO A 62 -2.16 9.65 -4.66
N LEU A 63 -3.35 10.19 -4.95
CA LEU A 63 -4.34 10.63 -3.97
C LEU A 63 -4.82 9.50 -3.07
N GLY A 64 -5.00 8.31 -3.64
CA GLY A 64 -5.41 7.12 -2.89
C GLY A 64 -4.37 6.63 -1.89
N THR A 65 -3.10 6.65 -2.27
CA THR A 65 -1.98 6.30 -1.39
C THR A 65 -1.83 7.35 -0.29
N PHE A 66 -1.96 8.63 -0.63
CA PHE A 66 -1.93 9.73 0.34
C PHE A 66 -3.06 9.64 1.37
N VAL A 67 -4.30 9.49 0.90
CA VAL A 67 -5.49 9.38 1.77
C VAL A 67 -5.38 8.15 2.68
N ALA A 68 -4.91 7.00 2.16
CA ALA A 68 -4.69 5.82 2.99
C ALA A 68 -3.74 6.09 4.17
N ASN A 69 -2.59 6.73 3.89
CA ASN A 69 -1.61 7.04 4.92
C ASN A 69 -2.13 8.05 5.95
N VAL A 70 -2.84 9.10 5.51
CA VAL A 70 -3.42 10.10 6.42
C VAL A 70 -4.49 9.50 7.31
N LEU A 71 -5.38 8.67 6.75
CA LEU A 71 -6.43 8.01 7.52
C LEU A 71 -5.87 6.98 8.50
N ALA A 72 -4.82 6.24 8.12
CA ALA A 72 -4.14 5.32 9.02
C ALA A 72 -3.51 6.05 10.22
N VAL A 73 -2.81 7.17 9.99
CA VAL A 73 -2.23 7.98 11.08
C VAL A 73 -3.33 8.59 11.97
N ALA A 74 -4.43 9.06 11.38
CA ALA A 74 -5.56 9.56 12.15
C ALA A 74 -6.19 8.46 13.03
N PHE A 75 -6.38 7.27 12.47
CA PHE A 75 -6.86 6.09 13.18
C PHE A 75 -5.94 5.72 14.36
N ASP A 76 -4.63 5.66 14.11
CA ASP A 76 -3.65 5.33 15.14
C ASP A 76 -3.62 6.38 16.25
N GLY A 77 -3.65 7.66 15.89
CA GLY A 77 -3.69 8.77 16.84
C GLY A 77 -4.94 8.75 17.72
N ILE A 78 -6.11 8.45 17.14
CA ILE A 78 -7.37 8.31 17.90
C ILE A 78 -7.27 7.15 18.89
N LEU A 79 -6.76 5.99 18.48
CA LEU A 79 -6.63 4.84 19.36
C LEU A 79 -5.61 5.05 20.47
N MET A 80 -4.47 5.67 20.16
CA MET A 80 -3.45 6.04 21.16
C MET A 80 -4.01 7.02 22.20
N GLY A 81 -4.83 7.99 21.78
CA GLY A 81 -5.41 9.00 22.67
C GLY A 81 -6.62 8.50 23.47
N ALA A 82 -7.51 7.72 22.86
CA ALA A 82 -8.77 7.28 23.47
C ALA A 82 -8.60 6.06 24.38
N ALA A 83 -7.60 5.21 24.13
CA ALA A 83 -7.37 3.98 24.88
C ALA A 83 -5.88 3.77 25.23
N PRO A 84 -5.24 4.71 25.94
CA PRO A 84 -3.83 4.61 26.27
C PRO A 84 -3.55 3.36 27.11
N GLY A 85 -2.53 2.59 26.72
CA GLY A 85 -2.15 1.34 27.40
C GLY A 85 -3.08 0.16 27.14
N ASN A 86 -4.14 0.31 26.34
CA ASN A 86 -5.00 -0.81 25.97
C ASN A 86 -4.29 -1.73 24.97
N THR A 87 -4.12 -2.99 25.35
CA THR A 87 -3.41 -4.00 24.54
C THR A 87 -4.11 -4.26 23.21
N PHE A 88 -5.44 -4.30 23.19
CA PHE A 88 -6.22 -4.52 21.96
C PHE A 88 -6.10 -3.32 21.00
N ALA A 89 -6.10 -2.09 21.53
CA ALA A 89 -5.83 -0.90 20.73
C ALA A 89 -4.44 -0.97 20.07
N GLY A 90 -3.42 -1.46 20.80
CA GLY A 90 -2.09 -1.73 20.23
C GLY A 90 -2.10 -2.76 19.09
N TYR A 91 -2.95 -3.80 19.19
CA TYR A 91 -3.12 -4.78 18.11
C TYR A 91 -3.81 -4.17 16.89
N CYS A 92 -4.81 -3.31 17.09
CA CYS A 92 -5.48 -2.57 16.02
C CYS A 92 -4.53 -1.62 15.30
N ILE A 93 -3.71 -0.87 16.03
CA ILE A 93 -2.68 0.02 15.45
C ILE A 93 -1.70 -0.79 14.58
N THR A 94 -1.14 -1.87 15.15
CA THR A 94 -0.14 -2.68 14.45
C THR A 94 -0.72 -3.42 13.24
N GLY A 95 -1.93 -3.98 13.39
CA GLY A 95 -2.60 -4.74 12.34
C GLY A 95 -3.28 -3.85 11.31
N ILE A 96 -4.33 -3.12 11.72
CA ILE A 96 -5.14 -2.29 10.83
C ILE A 96 -4.33 -1.07 10.37
N GLY A 97 -3.82 -0.24 11.29
CA GLY A 97 -3.06 0.97 10.94
C GLY A 97 -1.82 0.67 10.10
N GLY A 98 -1.06 -0.35 10.50
CA GLY A 98 0.14 -0.80 9.78
C GLY A 98 -0.11 -1.34 8.38
N SER A 99 -1.26 -1.97 8.12
CA SER A 99 -1.62 -2.50 6.80
C SER A 99 -2.44 -1.54 5.94
N TRP A 100 -3.08 -0.54 6.56
CA TRP A 100 -3.77 0.55 5.88
C TRP A 100 -2.79 1.61 5.37
N SER A 101 -1.74 1.91 6.13
CA SER A 101 -0.64 2.73 5.65
C SER A 101 0.30 1.93 4.73
N THR A 102 1.06 2.62 3.88
CA THR A 102 2.06 2.01 3.02
C THR A 102 3.18 2.97 2.65
N VAL A 103 4.41 2.56 2.95
CA VAL A 103 5.63 3.24 2.46
C VAL A 103 6.01 2.72 1.07
N SER A 104 5.80 1.44 0.79
CA SER A 104 6.18 0.83 -0.49
C SER A 104 5.41 1.40 -1.67
N SER A 105 4.08 1.58 -1.55
CA SER A 105 3.30 2.25 -2.60
C SER A 105 3.68 3.72 -2.72
N PHE A 106 3.90 4.43 -1.60
CA PHE A 106 4.34 5.82 -1.61
C PHE A 106 5.66 6.00 -2.37
N VAL A 107 6.66 5.16 -2.10
CA VAL A 107 7.96 5.19 -2.78
C VAL A 107 7.80 4.85 -4.26
N ASN A 108 7.02 3.82 -4.60
CA ASN A 108 6.76 3.44 -5.98
C ASN A 108 6.03 4.55 -6.77
N ASP A 109 5.05 5.21 -6.16
CA ASP A 109 4.32 6.32 -6.78
C ASP A 109 5.25 7.52 -7.00
N THR A 110 6.08 7.84 -6.01
CA THR A 110 7.10 8.91 -6.10
C THR A 110 8.10 8.62 -7.21
N PHE A 111 8.61 7.39 -7.29
CA PHE A 111 9.52 6.97 -8.35
C PHE A 111 8.87 7.07 -9.73
N ASN A 112 7.61 6.65 -9.86
CA ASN A 112 6.88 6.74 -11.13
C ASN A 112 6.62 8.18 -11.56
N LEU A 113 6.34 9.10 -10.63
CA LEU A 113 6.22 10.53 -10.92
C LEU A 113 7.55 11.11 -11.41
N TYR A 114 8.65 10.81 -10.71
CA TYR A 114 9.99 11.25 -11.11
C TYR A 114 10.38 10.72 -12.49
N ARG A 115 10.15 9.43 -12.73
CA ARG A 115 10.41 8.79 -14.02
C ARG A 115 9.63 9.43 -15.16
N LYS A 116 8.32 9.66 -14.98
CA LYS A 116 7.47 10.33 -15.99
C LYS A 116 7.96 11.74 -16.30
N HIS A 117 8.34 12.49 -15.28
CA HIS A 117 8.88 13.84 -15.44
C HIS A 117 10.18 13.81 -16.26
N TRP A 118 11.13 12.95 -15.87
CA TRP A 118 12.40 12.77 -16.57
C TRP A 118 12.22 12.34 -18.03
N GLU A 119 11.32 11.39 -18.30
CA GLU A 119 10.96 10.95 -19.66
C GLU A 119 10.38 12.12 -20.49
N GLY A 120 9.53 12.95 -19.90
CA GLY A 120 8.96 14.14 -20.54
C GLY A 120 10.04 15.15 -20.94
N GLU A 121 10.99 15.46 -20.05
CA GLU A 121 12.10 16.36 -20.34
C GLU A 121 13.02 15.82 -21.45
N HIS A 122 13.28 14.51 -21.46
CA HIS A 122 14.10 13.87 -22.50
C HIS A 122 13.45 13.94 -23.88
N ILE A 123 12.13 13.77 -23.96
CA ILE A 123 11.38 13.92 -25.21
C ILE A 123 11.46 15.36 -25.72
N VAL A 124 11.26 16.35 -24.84
CA VAL A 124 11.38 17.77 -25.20
C VAL A 124 12.80 18.10 -25.69
N ALA A 125 13.84 17.61 -25.01
CA ALA A 125 15.23 17.81 -25.41
C ALA A 125 15.54 17.20 -26.79
N LYS A 126 15.10 15.96 -27.04
CA LYS A 126 15.22 15.31 -28.36
C LYS A 126 14.49 16.09 -29.44
N ASN A 127 13.25 16.53 -29.19
CA ASN A 127 12.48 17.28 -30.17
C ASN A 127 13.15 18.63 -30.50
N LYS A 128 13.67 19.35 -29.50
CA LYS A 128 14.47 20.57 -29.74
C LYS A 128 15.70 20.27 -30.58
N PHE A 129 16.45 19.20 -30.29
CA PHE A 129 17.60 18.79 -31.09
C PHE A 129 17.20 18.60 -32.57
N TRP A 130 16.15 17.82 -32.86
CA TRP A 130 15.71 17.60 -34.25
C TRP A 130 15.29 18.90 -34.97
N VAL A 131 14.59 19.81 -34.29
CA VAL A 131 14.18 21.11 -34.85
C VAL A 131 15.37 21.99 -35.22
N TYR A 132 16.44 22.00 -34.41
CA TYR A 132 17.63 22.81 -34.70
C TYR A 132 18.52 22.23 -35.80
N TRP A 133 18.57 20.89 -35.93
CA TRP A 133 19.45 20.22 -36.89
C TRP A 133 18.81 19.98 -38.26
N TYR A 134 17.48 19.97 -38.35
CA TYR A 134 16.73 19.82 -39.60
C TYR A 134 15.64 20.90 -39.74
N PRO A 135 16.03 22.17 -39.93
CA PRO A 135 15.07 23.21 -40.30
C PRO A 135 14.50 22.87 -41.70
N SER A 136 13.17 22.94 -41.81
CA SER A 136 12.43 22.71 -43.07
C SER A 136 12.59 23.86 -44.05
#